data_AF-A0A399JAL5-F1
#
_entry.id   AF-A0A399JAL5-F1
#
_cell.length_a   1.000
_cell.length_b   1.000
_cell.length_c   1.000
_cell.angle_alpha   90.00
_cell.angle_beta   90.00
_cell.angle_gamma   90.00
#
_symmetry.space_group_name_H-M   'P 1'
#
loop_
_entity.id
_entity.type
_entity.pdbx_description
1 polymer ?
#
loop_
_entity_poly.entity_id
_entity_poly.type
_entity_poly.pdbx_seq_one_letter_code
_entity_poly.pdbx_strand_id
1 'polypeptide(L)'
;MTPLRAGDTARWRTWDWTTDSPGAERVTRPAAVVLCEGVGAGVPAARGLLDACLTIEAPSELRKERALARDGETYRPFWDVWAAQEETLPAAADRPGVDLTLDARDPAAAERALSWARTAIATAARR
;
A
#
# COMPACT_ATOMS: atom_id res chain seq x y z
N MET A 1 12.72 3.53 1.43
CA MET A 1 12.62 3.80 -0.02
C MET A 1 13.71 4.75 -0.54
N THR A 2 14.41 5.50 0.32
CA THR A 2 15.47 6.45 -0.07
C THR A 2 16.51 5.89 -1.05
N PRO A 3 17.05 4.66 -0.89
CA PRO A 3 18.00 4.11 -1.86
C PRO A 3 17.39 3.99 -3.27
N LEU A 4 16.17 3.46 -3.38
CA LEU A 4 15.50 3.31 -4.68
C LEU A 4 15.27 4.66 -5.36
N ARG A 5 14.94 5.70 -4.60
CA ARG A 5 14.78 7.07 -5.13
C ARG A 5 16.11 7.67 -5.60
N ALA A 6 17.24 7.22 -5.05
CA ALA A 6 18.58 7.59 -5.51
C ALA A 6 19.10 6.71 -6.66
N GLY A 7 18.33 5.70 -7.11
CA GLY A 7 18.77 4.73 -8.11
C GLY A 7 19.63 3.58 -7.54
N ASP A 8 19.64 3.41 -6.22
CA ASP A 8 20.41 2.38 -5.52
C ASP A 8 19.55 1.18 -5.10
N THR A 9 20.22 0.05 -4.82
CA THR A 9 19.56 -1.15 -4.28
C THR A 9 19.11 -0.91 -2.84
N ALA A 10 17.82 -1.11 -2.55
CA ALA A 10 17.30 -1.10 -1.18
C ALA A 10 17.43 -2.48 -0.52
N ARG A 11 17.75 -2.47 0.77
CA ARG A 11 17.71 -3.62 1.67
C ARG A 11 16.57 -3.43 2.67
N TRP A 12 15.80 -4.46 2.94
CA TRP A 12 14.67 -4.44 3.87
C TRP A 12 14.47 -5.83 4.47
N ARG A 13 13.75 -5.94 5.59
CA ARG A 13 13.44 -7.23 6.23
C ARG A 13 12.00 -7.62 5.99
N THR A 14 11.75 -8.89 5.72
CA THR A 14 10.38 -9.43 5.73
C THR A 14 9.83 -9.49 7.15
N TRP A 15 8.53 -9.68 7.27
CA TRP A 15 7.91 -10.18 8.50
C TRP A 15 7.78 -11.70 8.40
N ASP A 16 8.21 -12.44 9.41
CA ASP A 16 7.92 -13.88 9.54
C ASP A 16 6.66 -14.04 10.39
N TRP A 17 5.57 -14.42 9.72
CA TRP A 17 4.26 -14.62 10.35
C TRP A 17 4.20 -15.88 11.23
N THR A 18 5.13 -16.82 11.06
CA THR A 18 5.17 -18.08 11.83
C THR A 18 5.78 -17.85 13.20
N THR A 19 6.80 -17.00 13.27
CA THR A 19 7.54 -16.69 14.51
C THR A 19 7.20 -15.32 15.08
N ASP A 20 6.29 -14.57 14.46
CA ASP A 20 5.89 -13.22 14.83
C ASP A 20 7.07 -12.27 15.05
N SER A 21 8.00 -12.25 14.09
CA SER A 21 9.28 -11.56 14.24
C SER A 21 9.88 -11.07 12.91
N PRO A 22 10.86 -10.15 12.94
CA PRO A 22 11.61 -9.79 11.74
C PRO A 22 12.24 -11.02 11.07
N GLY A 23 11.89 -11.24 9.80
CA GLY A 23 12.39 -12.34 8.99
C GLY A 23 13.67 -11.99 8.23
N ALA A 24 13.91 -12.74 7.16
CA ALA A 24 15.10 -12.61 6.32
C ALA A 24 15.23 -11.23 5.66
N GLU A 25 16.47 -10.79 5.47
CA GLU A 25 16.76 -9.62 4.63
C GLU A 25 16.46 -9.93 3.16
N ARG A 26 15.91 -8.94 2.46
CA ARG A 26 15.62 -8.94 1.03
C ARG A 26 16.19 -7.70 0.39
N VAL A 27 16.45 -7.83 -0.90
CA VAL A 27 16.96 -6.75 -1.75
C VAL A 27 15.94 -6.43 -2.83
N THR A 28 15.75 -5.14 -3.07
CA THR A 28 15.02 -4.62 -4.23
C THR A 28 15.99 -3.78 -5.03
N ARG A 29 16.24 -4.18 -6.28
CA ARG A 29 17.04 -3.39 -7.23
C ARG A 29 16.20 -2.21 -7.75
N PRO A 30 16.84 -1.10 -8.15
CA PRO A 30 16.14 -0.03 -8.86
C PRO A 30 15.50 -0.58 -10.14
N ALA A 31 14.34 -0.03 -10.50
CA ALA A 31 13.60 -0.37 -11.70
C ALA A 31 12.91 0.89 -12.25
N ALA A 32 12.48 0.84 -13.51
CA ALA A 32 11.75 1.96 -14.13
C ALA A 32 10.48 2.32 -13.36
N VAL A 33 9.83 1.33 -12.75
CA VAL A 33 8.71 1.51 -11.83
C VAL A 33 8.91 0.58 -10.65
N VAL A 34 8.79 1.12 -9.43
CA VAL A 34 8.72 0.33 -8.20
C VAL A 34 7.36 0.59 -7.56
N LEU A 35 6.61 -0.48 -7.31
CA LEU A 35 5.36 -0.41 -6.55
C LEU A 35 5.65 -0.66 -5.06
N CYS A 36 5.22 0.26 -4.20
CA CYS A 36 5.17 0.07 -2.76
C CYS A 36 3.71 -0.03 -2.36
N GLU A 37 3.31 -1.17 -1.78
CA GLU A 37 1.93 -1.45 -1.40
C GLU A 37 1.81 -1.80 0.09
N GLY A 38 0.59 -1.66 0.61
CA GLY A 38 0.24 -1.93 2.00
C GLY A 38 -0.46 -0.76 2.67
N VAL A 39 -1.08 -1.02 3.82
CA VAL A 39 -1.91 -0.07 4.59
C VAL A 39 -1.15 1.24 4.92
N GLY A 40 0.16 1.12 5.17
CA GLY A 40 1.05 2.23 5.49
C GLY A 40 1.81 2.85 4.31
N ALA A 41 1.61 2.39 3.07
CA ALA A 41 2.44 2.82 1.94
C ALA A 41 2.30 4.31 1.59
N GLY A 42 1.11 4.89 1.84
CA GLY A 42 0.79 6.29 1.55
C GLY A 42 0.80 7.23 2.76
N VAL A 43 1.47 6.88 3.86
CA VAL A 43 1.54 7.76 5.05
C VAL A 43 2.35 9.03 4.76
N PRO A 44 2.10 10.16 5.46
CA PRO A 44 2.79 11.43 5.18
C PRO A 44 4.32 11.34 5.16
N ALA A 45 4.91 10.49 6.01
CA ALA A 45 6.37 10.26 6.05
C ALA A 45 6.94 9.68 4.74
N ALA A 46 6.13 8.97 3.95
CA ALA A 46 6.53 8.43 2.65
C ALA A 46 6.41 9.45 1.52
N ARG A 47 5.63 10.54 1.68
CA ARG A 47 5.21 11.39 0.56
C ARG A 47 6.37 11.98 -0.24
N GLY A 48 7.45 12.42 0.42
CA GLY A 48 8.64 12.97 -0.25
C GLY A 48 9.42 11.97 -1.09
N LEU A 49 9.11 10.67 -0.95
CA LEU A 49 9.77 9.58 -1.66
C LEU A 49 8.92 8.98 -2.78
N LEU A 50 7.64 9.37 -2.89
CA LEU A 50 6.69 8.84 -3.87
C LEU A 50 6.50 9.83 -5.02
N ASP A 51 6.59 9.34 -6.25
CA ASP A 51 6.24 10.14 -7.43
C ASP A 51 4.74 10.24 -7.64
N ALA A 52 4.00 9.21 -7.22
CA ALA A 52 2.54 9.15 -7.21
C ALA A 52 2.04 8.21 -6.09
N CYS A 53 0.84 8.45 -5.57
CA CYS A 53 0.21 7.65 -4.52
C CYS A 53 -1.28 7.47 -4.79
N LEU A 54 -1.73 6.21 -4.84
CA LEU A 54 -3.15 5.86 -4.88
C LEU A 54 -3.54 5.05 -3.64
N THR A 55 -4.78 5.19 -3.19
CA THR A 55 -5.33 4.42 -2.08
C THR A 55 -6.63 3.73 -2.51
N ILE A 56 -6.92 2.60 -1.87
CA ILE A 56 -8.13 1.81 -2.12
C ILE A 56 -8.87 1.70 -0.80
N GLU A 57 -10.11 2.18 -0.77
CA GLU A 57 -10.97 2.19 0.41
C GLU A 57 -12.15 1.23 0.24
N ALA A 58 -12.63 0.69 1.35
CA ALA A 58 -13.84 -0.12 1.41
C ALA A 58 -14.42 -0.06 2.84
N PRO A 59 -15.76 -0.24 3.00
CA PRO A 59 -16.37 -0.36 4.32
C PRO A 59 -15.69 -1.45 5.16
N SER A 60 -15.58 -1.21 6.48
CA SER A 60 -14.90 -2.12 7.42
C SER A 60 -15.47 -3.53 7.38
N GLU A 61 -16.79 -3.63 7.28
CA GLU A 61 -17.56 -4.87 7.22
C GLU A 61 -17.21 -5.68 5.97
N LEU A 62 -17.10 -5.01 4.81
CA LEU A 62 -16.70 -5.65 3.56
C LEU A 62 -15.24 -6.11 3.60
N ARG A 63 -14.36 -5.31 4.20
CA ARG A 63 -12.95 -5.71 4.40
C ARG A 63 -12.86 -6.92 5.32
N LYS A 64 -13.64 -6.98 6.40
CA LYS A 64 -13.73 -8.11 7.33
C LYS A 64 -14.22 -9.36 6.62
N GLU A 65 -15.31 -9.25 5.88
CA GLU A 65 -15.88 -10.35 5.09
C GLU A 65 -14.83 -10.91 4.12
N ARG A 66 -14.18 -10.06 3.33
CA ARG A 66 -13.16 -10.46 2.35
C ARG A 66 -11.92 -11.07 3.02
N ALA A 67 -11.47 -10.53 4.15
CA ALA A 67 -10.32 -11.06 4.89
C ALA A 67 -10.63 -12.45 5.46
N LEU A 68 -11.80 -12.62 6.09
CA LEU A 68 -12.22 -13.92 6.64
C LEU A 68 -12.52 -14.94 5.55
N ALA A 69 -13.06 -14.53 4.40
CA ALA A 69 -13.28 -15.43 3.27
C ALA A 69 -11.97 -15.95 2.68
N ARG A 70 -10.91 -15.13 2.68
CA ARG A 70 -9.59 -15.48 2.14
C ARG A 70 -8.76 -16.31 3.12
N ASP A 71 -8.68 -15.87 4.38
CA ASP A 71 -7.70 -16.34 5.36
C ASP A 71 -8.34 -17.07 6.57
N GLY A 72 -9.67 -17.05 6.68
CA GLY A 72 -10.44 -17.82 7.65
C GLY A 72 -10.01 -17.61 9.10
N GLU A 73 -9.91 -18.72 9.83
CA GLU A 73 -9.59 -18.74 11.27
C GLU A 73 -8.16 -18.30 11.58
N THR A 74 -7.24 -18.31 10.61
CA THR A 74 -5.89 -17.78 10.85
C THR A 74 -5.87 -16.26 10.94
N TYR A 75 -6.88 -15.58 10.38
CA TYR A 75 -7.00 -14.12 10.41
C TYR A 75 -7.97 -13.63 11.49
N ARG A 76 -9.02 -14.40 11.78
CA ARG A 76 -10.10 -14.02 12.71
C ARG A 76 -9.62 -13.45 14.05
N PRO A 77 -8.64 -14.05 14.75
CA PRO A 77 -8.19 -13.54 16.05
C PRO A 77 -7.55 -12.15 15.98
N PHE A 78 -7.03 -11.76 14.81
CA PHE A 78 -6.25 -10.54 14.63
C PHE A 78 -7.03 -9.39 14.01
N TRP A 79 -8.22 -9.66 13.44
CA TRP A 79 -9.00 -8.65 12.72
C TRP A 79 -9.22 -7.38 13.55
N ASP A 80 -9.72 -7.52 14.79
CA ASP A 80 -10.09 -6.35 15.59
C ASP A 80 -8.84 -5.51 15.96
N VAL A 81 -7.69 -6.17 16.20
CA VAL A 81 -6.43 -5.48 16.50
C VAL A 81 -5.90 -4.73 15.28
N TRP A 82 -5.87 -5.35 14.10
CA TRP A 82 -5.35 -4.71 12.89
C TRP A 82 -6.28 -3.61 12.36
N ALA A 83 -7.59 -3.80 12.46
CA ALA A 83 -8.56 -2.76 12.11
C ALA A 83 -8.40 -1.52 13.01
N ALA A 84 -8.26 -1.71 14.33
CA ALA A 84 -8.02 -0.61 15.26
C ALA A 84 -6.69 0.11 15.01
N GLN A 85 -5.63 -0.63 14.63
CA GLN A 85 -4.36 -0.02 14.25
C GLN A 85 -4.49 0.83 12.98
N GLU A 86 -5.25 0.36 11.99
CA GLU A 86 -5.50 1.10 10.76
C GLU A 86 -6.24 2.42 11.02
N GLU A 87 -7.20 2.44 11.94
CA GLU A 87 -7.94 3.65 12.35
C GLU A 87 -7.05 4.75 12.97
N THR A 88 -5.84 4.40 13.45
CA THR A 88 -4.87 5.40 13.94
C THR A 88 -4.18 6.16 12.81
N LEU A 89 -4.25 5.64 11.57
CA LEU A 89 -3.72 6.33 10.41
C LEU A 89 -4.73 7.38 9.94
N PRO A 90 -4.27 8.53 9.41
CA PRO A 90 -5.19 9.50 8.80
C PRO A 90 -6.07 8.84 7.72
N ALA A 91 -7.31 9.27 7.56
CA ALA A 91 -8.19 8.76 6.50
C ALA A 91 -7.53 8.97 5.12
N ALA A 92 -7.66 8.01 4.20
CA ALA A 92 -6.89 8.04 2.97
C ALA A 92 -7.28 9.23 2.06
N ALA A 93 -8.56 9.58 2.03
CA ALA A 93 -9.05 10.80 1.39
C ALA A 93 -8.47 12.11 1.96
N ASP A 94 -8.10 12.13 3.24
CA ASP A 94 -7.58 13.31 3.94
C ASP A 94 -6.05 13.31 4.04
N ARG A 95 -5.37 12.27 3.54
CA ARG A 95 -3.90 12.18 3.58
C ARG A 95 -3.29 13.18 2.59
N PRO A 96 -2.50 14.16 3.08
CA PRO A 96 -1.79 15.06 2.19
C PRO A 96 -0.91 14.27 1.21
N GLY A 97 -1.14 14.47 -0.08
CA GLY A 97 -0.33 13.87 -1.14
C GLY A 97 -0.75 12.49 -1.62
N VAL A 98 -1.97 12.03 -1.29
CA VAL A 98 -2.67 11.01 -2.08
C VAL A 98 -3.25 11.67 -3.33
N ASP A 99 -2.94 11.12 -4.51
CA ASP A 99 -3.36 11.68 -5.80
C ASP A 99 -4.68 11.06 -6.31
N LEU A 100 -5.02 9.86 -5.83
CA LEU A 100 -6.24 9.14 -6.21
C LEU A 100 -6.71 8.21 -5.07
N THR A 101 -8.00 8.28 -4.74
CA THR A 101 -8.66 7.30 -3.87
C THR A 101 -9.71 6.54 -4.67
N LEU A 102 -9.71 5.22 -4.56
CA LEU A 102 -10.64 4.32 -5.25
C LEU A 102 -11.51 3.58 -4.25
N ASP A 103 -12.81 3.47 -4.54
CA ASP A 103 -13.70 2.59 -3.79
C ASP A 103 -13.60 1.15 -4.33
N ALA A 104 -13.28 0.18 -3.47
CA ALA A 104 -13.14 -1.23 -3.85
C ALA A 104 -14.47 -1.94 -4.18
N ARG A 105 -15.60 -1.24 -4.03
CA ARG A 105 -16.93 -1.68 -4.49
C ARG A 105 -17.21 -1.27 -5.92
N ASP A 106 -16.48 -0.29 -6.44
CA ASP A 106 -16.73 0.25 -7.76
C ASP A 106 -16.18 -0.71 -8.84
N PRO A 107 -17.05 -1.23 -9.74
CA PRO A 107 -16.62 -2.16 -10.78
C PRO A 107 -15.65 -1.53 -11.80
N ALA A 108 -15.65 -0.20 -11.93
CA ALA A 108 -14.74 0.54 -12.80
C ALA A 108 -13.44 0.98 -12.09
N ALA A 109 -13.23 0.63 -10.81
CA ALA A 109 -12.04 1.02 -10.06
C ALA A 109 -10.75 0.57 -10.73
N ALA A 110 -10.72 -0.65 -11.27
CA ALA A 110 -9.54 -1.19 -11.95
C ALA A 110 -9.20 -0.41 -13.23
N GLU A 111 -10.20 -0.08 -14.06
CA GLU A 111 -10.01 0.71 -15.28
C GLU A 111 -9.49 2.11 -14.94
N ARG A 112 -10.07 2.76 -13.93
CA ARG A 112 -9.60 4.07 -13.47
C ARG A 112 -8.17 4.00 -12.92
N ALA A 113 -7.83 2.97 -12.14
CA ALA A 113 -6.48 2.76 -11.64
C ALA A 113 -5.47 2.65 -12.78
N LEU A 114 -5.79 1.88 -13.83
CA LEU A 114 -4.93 1.70 -15.00
C LEU A 114 -4.76 3.00 -15.80
N SER A 115 -5.86 3.72 -16.05
CA SER A 115 -5.83 4.99 -16.75
C SER A 115 -4.99 6.04 -16.01
N TRP A 116 -5.19 6.15 -14.70
CA TRP A 116 -4.40 7.02 -13.83
C TRP A 116 -2.93 6.60 -13.79
N ALA A 117 -2.63 5.32 -13.60
CA ALA A 117 -1.26 4.82 -13.48
C ALA A 117 -0.44 5.11 -14.74
N ARG A 118 -1.02 4.95 -15.94
CA ARG A 118 -0.36 5.32 -17.21
C ARG A 118 0.05 6.80 -17.22
N THR A 119 -0.85 7.68 -16.78
CA THR A 119 -0.62 9.12 -16.71
C THR A 119 0.43 9.48 -15.66
N ALA A 120 0.36 8.86 -14.48
CA ALA A 120 1.30 9.06 -13.38
C ALA A 120 2.71 8.64 -13.76
N ILE A 121 2.88 7.44 -14.32
CA ILE A 121 4.18 6.92 -14.78
C ILE A 121 4.77 7.82 -15.86
N ALA A 122 3.99 8.21 -16.87
CA ALA A 122 4.45 9.10 -17.93
C ALA A 122 4.89 10.46 -17.39
N THR A 123 4.24 10.96 -16.33
CA THR A 123 4.57 12.23 -15.69
C THR A 123 5.82 12.14 -14.83
N ALA A 124 5.99 11.06 -14.07
CA ALA A 124 7.18 10.80 -13.27
C ALA A 124 8.43 10.66 -14.13
N ALA A 125 8.34 9.99 -15.29
CA ALA A 125 9.45 9.77 -16.20
C ALA A 125 10.00 11.06 -16.87
N ARG A 126 9.32 12.20 -16.72
CA ARG A 126 9.76 13.51 -17.25
C ARG A 126 10.51 14.37 -16.22
N ARG A 127 10.66 13.89 -14.98
CA ARG A 127 11.39 14.57 -13.90
C ARG A 127 12.81 14.05 -13.82
#